data_AF-E4RR90-F1
#
_entry.id   AF-E4RR90-F1
#
_cell.length_a   1.000
_cell.length_b   1.000
_cell.length_c   1.000
_cell.angle_alpha   90.00
_cell.angle_beta   90.00
_cell.angle_gamma   90.00
#
_symmetry.space_group_name_H-M   'P 1'
#
loop_
_entity.id
_entity.type
_entity.pdbx_description
1 polymer ?
#
loop_
_entity_poly.entity_id
_entity_poly.type
_entity_poly.pdbx_seq_one_letter_code
_entity_poly.pdbx_strand_id
1 'polypeptide(L)'
;MMKSTKIFIQMIVAGALLLGGCKAKFIGLDPSVEIYKVPGVTAKVDGNAAITLSDLNSFSGKVLVDLYFKDQPGPDKVDIVVRKNLQGGGNVKVLQEGVTSFPSTITVTAAQLQSLFGELKVGDTYDVAPNIYTSDGKFEAFPANGPGTATSVTGAPGYSAFARFTVR
;
A
#
# COMPACT_ATOMS: atom_id res chain seq x y z
N MET A 1 6.49 -44.87 -50.67
CA MET A 1 6.85 -43.46 -50.45
C MET A 1 5.56 -42.68 -50.19
N MET A 2 5.13 -42.52 -48.92
CA MET A 2 3.97 -41.72 -48.47
C MET A 2 3.74 -42.01 -46.96
N LYS A 3 4.59 -41.52 -46.07
CA LYS A 3 4.37 -41.64 -44.61
C LYS A 3 4.75 -40.38 -43.83
N SER A 4 5.60 -39.52 -44.40
CA SER A 4 6.05 -38.25 -43.82
C SER A 4 5.07 -37.08 -43.98
N THR A 5 4.12 -37.14 -44.93
CA THR A 5 3.20 -36.01 -45.21
C THR A 5 2.03 -35.91 -44.23
N LYS A 6 1.57 -37.03 -43.64
CA LYS A 6 0.42 -37.02 -42.71
C LYS A 6 0.77 -36.47 -41.31
N ILE A 7 2.04 -36.59 -40.91
CA ILE A 7 2.54 -36.10 -39.60
C ILE A 7 2.71 -34.57 -39.60
N PHE A 8 3.13 -33.99 -40.73
CA PHE A 8 3.26 -32.53 -40.84
C PHE A 8 1.92 -31.79 -40.80
N ILE A 9 0.87 -32.37 -41.40
CA ILE A 9 -0.47 -31.76 -41.41
C ILE A 9 -1.12 -31.83 -40.02
N GLN A 10 -0.88 -32.89 -39.23
CA GLN A 10 -1.39 -32.98 -37.86
C GLN A 10 -0.70 -32.01 -36.88
N MET A 11 0.59 -31.69 -37.08
CA MET A 11 1.27 -30.65 -36.29
C MET A 11 0.77 -29.23 -36.60
N ILE A 12 0.42 -28.95 -37.86
CA ILE A 12 -0.09 -27.62 -38.26
C ILE A 12 -1.50 -27.37 -37.70
N VAL A 13 -2.36 -28.39 -37.66
CA VAL A 13 -3.72 -28.27 -37.09
C VAL A 13 -3.70 -28.17 -35.55
N ALA A 14 -2.77 -28.84 -34.88
CA ALA A 14 -2.60 -28.72 -33.41
C ALA A 14 -2.01 -27.37 -32.99
N GLY A 15 -1.16 -26.75 -33.82
CA GLY A 15 -0.60 -25.41 -33.57
C GLY A 15 -1.63 -24.27 -33.72
N ALA A 16 -2.62 -24.43 -34.58
CA ALA A 16 -3.63 -23.39 -34.83
C ALA A 16 -4.65 -23.24 -33.68
N LEU A 17 -4.84 -24.26 -32.82
CA LEU A 17 -5.77 -24.22 -31.69
C LEU A 17 -5.20 -23.53 -30.43
N LEU A 18 -3.89 -23.26 -30.39
CA LEU A 18 -3.24 -22.56 -29.27
C LEU A 18 -3.20 -21.03 -29.45
N LEU A 19 -3.68 -20.51 -30.59
CA LEU A 19 -3.82 -19.08 -30.86
C LEU A 19 -5.21 -18.53 -30.54
N GLY A 20 -6.04 -19.30 -29.84
CA GLY A 20 -7.20 -18.81 -29.09
C GLY A 20 -6.75 -17.95 -27.91
N GLY A 21 -5.98 -16.89 -28.20
CA GLY A 21 -5.60 -15.89 -27.26
C GLY A 21 -6.85 -15.37 -26.59
N CYS A 22 -6.91 -15.52 -25.27
CA CYS A 22 -7.82 -14.78 -24.43
C CYS A 22 -7.59 -13.31 -24.81
N LYS A 23 -8.49 -12.73 -25.64
CA LYS A 23 -8.46 -11.29 -25.88
C LYS A 23 -8.66 -10.70 -24.51
N ALA A 24 -7.58 -10.19 -23.91
CA ALA A 24 -7.72 -9.30 -22.78
C ALA A 24 -8.68 -8.22 -23.28
N LYS A 25 -9.91 -8.24 -22.76
CA LYS A 25 -10.78 -7.07 -22.85
C LYS A 25 -10.02 -6.01 -22.06
N PHE A 26 -9.17 -5.26 -22.75
CA PHE A 26 -8.82 -3.93 -22.31
C PHE A 26 -10.15 -3.18 -22.32
N ILE A 27 -10.83 -3.23 -21.18
CA ILE A 27 -11.84 -2.26 -20.80
C ILE A 27 -11.09 -0.93 -20.93
N GLY A 28 -11.29 -0.24 -22.06
CA GLY A 28 -10.81 1.11 -22.21
C GLY A 28 -11.26 1.90 -21.00
N LEU A 29 -10.38 2.74 -20.46
CA LEU A 29 -10.77 3.66 -19.40
C LEU A 29 -12.00 4.41 -19.89
N ASP A 30 -13.10 4.31 -19.15
CA ASP A 30 -14.29 5.08 -19.44
C ASP A 30 -13.88 6.56 -19.39
N PRO A 31 -14.09 7.34 -20.47
CA PRO A 31 -13.66 8.73 -20.53
C PRO A 31 -14.34 9.63 -19.49
N SER A 32 -15.38 9.14 -18.80
CA SER A 32 -15.98 9.80 -17.65
C SER A 32 -15.25 9.55 -16.32
N VAL A 33 -14.27 8.64 -16.29
CA VAL A 33 -13.45 8.38 -15.10
C VAL A 33 -12.46 9.52 -14.91
N GLU A 34 -12.64 10.24 -13.82
CA GLU A 34 -11.74 11.30 -13.41
C GLU A 34 -10.39 10.71 -12.96
N ILE A 35 -9.30 11.26 -13.51
CA ILE A 35 -7.93 10.84 -13.18
C ILE A 35 -7.34 11.85 -12.22
N TYR A 36 -7.21 11.46 -10.95
CA TYR A 36 -6.59 12.29 -9.94
C TYR A 36 -5.07 12.13 -9.90
N LYS A 37 -4.37 13.25 -9.70
CA LYS A 37 -2.93 13.23 -9.46
C LYS A 37 -2.66 13.15 -7.97
N VAL A 38 -2.51 11.94 -7.44
CA VAL A 38 -2.20 11.73 -6.02
C VAL A 38 -0.70 11.88 -5.77
N PRO A 39 -0.25 12.79 -4.89
CA PRO A 39 1.15 12.91 -4.52
C PRO A 39 1.71 11.60 -3.96
N GLY A 40 2.92 11.23 -4.36
CA GLY A 40 3.60 10.07 -3.79
C GLY A 40 4.13 10.40 -2.40
N VAL A 41 3.53 9.83 -1.35
CA VAL A 41 4.03 9.93 0.04
C VAL A 41 4.52 8.56 0.49
N THR A 42 5.75 8.50 1.00
CA THR A 42 6.34 7.28 1.56
C THR A 42 6.20 7.28 3.07
N ALA A 43 5.99 6.09 3.65
CA ALA A 43 6.05 5.84 5.08
C ALA A 43 6.96 4.64 5.36
N LYS A 44 8.01 4.84 6.16
CA LYS A 44 9.04 3.84 6.45
C LYS A 44 9.32 3.76 7.94
N VAL A 45 9.58 2.56 8.45
CA VAL A 45 10.12 2.42 9.79
C VAL A 45 11.51 3.07 9.83
N ASP A 46 11.73 3.89 10.84
CA ASP A 46 13.03 4.44 11.19
C ASP A 46 13.48 3.79 12.51
N GLY A 47 14.38 2.81 12.43
CA GLY A 47 14.84 2.04 13.58
C GLY A 47 14.04 0.75 13.83
N ASN A 48 13.60 0.52 15.07
CA ASN A 48 13.05 -0.77 15.50
C ASN A 48 11.57 -0.94 15.10
N ALA A 49 11.28 -2.00 14.35
CA ALA A 49 9.93 -2.41 13.94
C ALA A 49 9.28 -3.45 14.88
N ALA A 50 10.04 -4.03 15.81
CA ALA A 50 9.57 -5.10 16.68
C ALA A 50 9.07 -4.54 18.03
N ILE A 51 7.84 -4.91 18.38
CA ILE A 51 7.23 -4.63 19.68
C ILE A 51 7.33 -5.90 20.51
N THR A 52 8.16 -5.91 21.55
CA THR A 52 8.30 -7.06 22.43
C THR A 52 7.29 -6.96 23.58
N LEU A 53 6.51 -8.02 23.84
CA LEU A 53 5.51 -8.00 24.91
C LEU A 53 6.09 -7.77 26.32
N SER A 54 7.35 -8.14 26.56
CA SER A 54 8.05 -7.87 27.84
C SER A 54 8.33 -6.39 28.08
N ASP A 55 8.32 -5.57 27.02
CA ASP A 55 8.89 -4.21 27.01
C ASP A 55 7.95 -3.18 26.38
N LEU A 56 6.63 -3.37 26.54
CA LEU A 56 5.63 -2.47 25.95
C LEU A 56 5.79 -1.01 26.41
N ASN A 57 6.13 -0.79 27.68
CA ASN A 57 6.26 0.55 28.25
C ASN A 57 7.47 1.32 27.70
N SER A 58 8.49 0.63 27.19
CA SER A 58 9.70 1.26 26.63
C SER A 58 9.68 1.30 25.10
N PHE A 59 8.71 0.64 24.46
CA PHE A 59 8.60 0.64 23.01
C PHE A 59 8.24 2.03 22.46
N SER A 60 9.11 2.52 21.57
CA SER A 60 8.94 3.77 20.83
C SER A 60 9.49 3.60 19.42
N GLY A 61 8.61 3.17 18.51
CA GLY A 61 8.90 3.07 17.08
C GLY A 61 8.83 4.43 16.41
N LYS A 62 9.58 4.62 15.32
CA LYS A 62 9.50 5.83 14.51
C LYS A 62 9.12 5.50 13.08
N VAL A 63 8.32 6.37 12.49
CA VAL A 63 7.92 6.32 11.09
C VAL A 63 8.36 7.59 10.42
N LEU A 64 9.27 7.49 9.45
CA LEU A 64 9.61 8.58 8.56
C LEU A 64 8.53 8.68 7.49
N VAL A 65 7.86 9.83 7.45
CA VAL A 65 6.87 10.20 6.43
C VAL A 65 7.46 11.30 5.58
N ASP A 66 7.52 11.08 4.27
CA ASP A 66 8.18 12.01 3.35
C ASP A 66 7.54 12.00 1.96
N LEU A 67 7.76 13.07 1.19
CA LEU A 67 7.43 13.09 -0.22
C LEU A 67 8.40 12.21 -0.99
N TYR A 68 7.86 11.31 -1.81
CA TYR A 68 8.67 10.46 -2.67
C TYR A 68 9.22 11.25 -3.87
N PHE A 69 8.37 12.07 -4.51
CA PHE A 69 8.77 12.96 -5.59
C PHE A 69 8.93 14.39 -5.05
N LYS A 70 10.17 14.77 -4.72
CA LYS A 70 10.49 16.04 -4.06
C LYS A 70 10.19 17.29 -4.91
N ASP A 71 10.26 17.14 -6.24
CA ASP A 71 10.07 18.24 -7.19
C ASP A 71 8.62 18.40 -7.67
N GLN A 72 7.67 17.63 -7.11
CA GLN A 72 6.26 17.68 -7.46
C GLN A 72 5.45 18.39 -6.36
N PRO A 73 4.28 18.97 -6.69
CA PRO A 73 3.37 19.48 -5.68
C PRO A 73 3.06 18.41 -4.63
N GLY A 74 3.25 18.77 -3.37
CA GLY A 74 2.90 17.94 -2.22
C GLY A 74 1.40 17.96 -1.94
N PRO A 75 0.95 17.13 -0.98
CA PRO A 75 -0.41 17.21 -0.49
C PRO A 75 -0.63 18.46 0.37
N ASP A 76 -1.88 18.88 0.54
CA ASP A 76 -2.24 19.98 1.45
C ASP A 76 -1.93 19.59 2.90
N LYS A 77 -2.22 18.33 3.23
CA LYS A 77 -1.86 17.68 4.50
C LYS A 77 -1.89 16.16 4.34
N VAL A 78 -1.32 15.46 5.31
CA VAL A 78 -1.59 14.04 5.53
C VAL A 78 -2.09 13.79 6.95
N ASP A 79 -2.99 12.83 7.09
CA ASP A 79 -3.33 12.25 8.39
C ASP A 79 -2.69 10.87 8.46
N ILE A 80 -1.91 10.62 9.51
CA ILE A 80 -1.24 9.35 9.74
C ILE A 80 -2.24 8.38 10.35
N VAL A 81 -2.48 7.29 9.65
CA VAL A 81 -3.40 6.24 10.06
C VAL A 81 -2.68 4.94 10.28
N VAL A 82 -3.32 4.08 11.07
CA VAL A 82 -2.86 2.74 11.37
C VAL A 82 -3.98 1.74 11.14
N ARG A 83 -3.63 0.59 10.54
CA ARG A 83 -4.50 -0.59 10.53
C ARG A 83 -3.84 -1.75 11.27
N LYS A 84 -4.66 -2.55 11.95
CA LYS A 84 -4.25 -3.80 12.57
C LYS A 84 -4.51 -4.97 11.62
N ASN A 85 -3.56 -5.89 11.51
CA ASN A 85 -3.72 -7.20 10.83
C ASN A 85 -4.36 -7.10 9.44
N LEU A 86 -3.88 -6.16 8.61
CA LEU A 86 -4.32 -5.92 7.24
C LEU A 86 -5.80 -5.49 7.07
N GLN A 87 -6.51 -5.16 8.16
CA GLN A 87 -7.92 -4.76 8.10
C GLN A 87 -8.09 -3.33 7.55
N GLY A 88 -8.76 -3.18 6.41
CA GLY A 88 -9.07 -1.87 5.80
C GLY A 88 -10.37 -1.23 6.31
N GLY A 89 -10.71 -0.06 5.76
CA GLY A 89 -12.00 0.60 5.98
C GLY A 89 -12.22 1.09 7.42
N GLY A 90 -13.39 0.81 8.00
CA GLY A 90 -13.77 1.26 9.35
C GLY A 90 -12.87 0.75 10.50
N ASN A 91 -11.98 -0.19 10.21
CA ASN A 91 -10.99 -0.72 11.16
C ASN A 91 -9.69 0.08 11.19
N VAL A 92 -9.55 1.08 10.30
CA VAL A 92 -8.42 2.01 10.26
C VAL A 92 -8.63 3.08 11.32
N LYS A 93 -7.59 3.36 12.10
CA LYS A 93 -7.61 4.38 13.16
C LYS A 93 -6.62 5.49 12.86
N VAL A 94 -6.95 6.71 13.24
CA VAL A 94 -6.06 7.86 13.09
C VAL A 94 -5.08 7.89 14.25
N LEU A 95 -3.78 7.98 13.95
CA LEU A 95 -2.70 8.10 14.92
C LEU A 95 -2.32 9.57 15.14
N GLN A 96 -2.26 10.36 14.07
CA GLN A 96 -1.92 11.78 14.11
C GLN A 96 -2.54 12.50 12.91
N GLU A 97 -3.19 13.64 13.14
CA GLU A 97 -3.82 14.44 12.09
C GLU A 97 -2.94 15.63 11.68
N GLY A 98 -3.18 16.15 10.48
CA GLY A 98 -2.76 17.50 10.10
C GLY A 98 -1.26 17.68 9.88
N VAL A 99 -0.55 16.65 9.42
CA VAL A 99 0.87 16.77 9.09
C VAL A 99 1.04 17.50 7.76
N THR A 100 1.69 18.66 7.80
CA THR A 100 1.89 19.55 6.63
C THR A 100 3.36 19.76 6.25
N SER A 101 4.28 19.22 7.06
CA SER A 101 5.73 19.38 6.86
C SER A 101 6.37 18.04 6.51
N PHE A 102 7.25 18.03 5.50
CA PHE A 102 7.93 16.83 5.01
C PHE A 102 9.43 17.10 4.81
N PRO A 103 10.34 16.20 5.25
CA PRO A 103 10.05 14.97 5.99
C PRO A 103 9.52 15.25 7.42
N SER A 104 8.73 14.32 7.94
CA SER A 104 8.27 14.32 9.33
C SER A 104 8.50 12.95 9.96
N THR A 105 8.86 12.94 11.24
CA THR A 105 9.03 11.71 12.02
C THR A 105 7.87 11.54 12.98
N ILE A 106 7.15 10.43 12.85
CA ILE A 106 5.98 10.11 13.66
C ILE A 106 6.38 9.02 14.65
N THR A 107 6.17 9.29 15.93
CA THR A 107 6.42 8.30 16.99
C THR A 107 5.20 7.40 17.17
N VAL A 108 5.43 6.10 17.24
CA VAL A 108 4.43 5.06 17.49
C VAL A 108 4.79 4.33 18.77
N THR A 109 3.94 4.45 19.79
CA THR A 109 4.14 3.77 21.08
C THR A 109 3.17 2.60 21.25
N ALA A 110 3.52 1.63 22.10
CA ALA A 110 2.64 0.51 22.39
C ALA A 110 1.34 0.99 23.08
N ALA A 111 1.45 1.99 23.94
CA ALA A 111 0.31 2.62 24.62
C ALA A 111 -0.71 3.19 23.62
N GLN A 112 -0.23 3.90 22.58
CA GLN A 112 -1.12 4.40 21.51
C GLN A 112 -1.83 3.26 20.78
N LEU A 113 -1.09 2.20 20.42
CA LEU A 113 -1.68 1.04 19.75
C LEU A 113 -2.71 0.32 20.63
N GLN A 114 -2.46 0.24 21.94
CA GLN A 114 -3.40 -0.33 22.89
C GLN A 114 -4.65 0.53 23.06
N SER A 115 -4.52 1.85 23.10
CA SER A 115 -5.68 2.75 23.14
C SER A 115 -6.55 2.62 21.90
N LEU A 116 -5.95 2.39 20.72
CA LEU A 116 -6.67 2.29 19.45
C LEU A 116 -7.29 0.92 19.19
N PHE A 117 -6.64 -0.16 19.63
CA PHE A 117 -6.99 -1.54 19.23
C PHE A 117 -7.14 -2.53 20.39
N GLY A 118 -6.96 -2.09 21.63
CA GLY A 118 -6.95 -2.95 22.81
C GLY A 118 -5.64 -3.73 22.97
N GLU A 119 -5.69 -4.82 23.73
CA GLU A 119 -4.52 -5.62 24.06
C GLU A 119 -3.72 -6.09 22.82
N LEU A 120 -2.40 -5.96 22.91
CA LEU A 120 -1.44 -6.41 21.91
C LEU A 120 -1.19 -7.91 22.08
N LYS A 121 -1.20 -8.68 20.98
CA LYS A 121 -0.92 -10.12 20.99
C LYS A 121 0.22 -10.46 20.05
N VAL A 122 1.02 -11.48 20.40
CA VAL A 122 2.09 -11.99 19.52
C VAL A 122 1.53 -12.29 18.13
N GLY A 123 2.21 -11.81 17.09
CA GLY A 123 1.78 -11.93 15.70
C GLY A 123 0.88 -10.79 15.22
N ASP A 124 0.42 -9.90 16.09
CA ASP A 124 -0.27 -8.69 15.66
C ASP A 124 0.67 -7.82 14.82
N THR A 125 0.13 -7.27 13.73
CA THR A 125 0.82 -6.36 12.82
C THR A 125 0.08 -5.03 12.75
N TYR A 126 0.84 -3.95 12.71
CA TYR A 126 0.33 -2.59 12.65
C TYR A 126 0.98 -1.88 11.47
N ASP A 127 0.20 -1.61 10.42
CA ASP A 127 0.65 -0.86 9.26
C ASP A 127 0.30 0.60 9.44
N VAL A 128 1.30 1.47 9.41
CA VAL A 128 1.18 2.92 9.55
C VAL A 128 1.41 3.57 8.19
N ALA A 129 0.46 4.39 7.73
CA ALA A 129 0.51 5.02 6.42
C ALA A 129 -0.23 6.36 6.39
N PRO A 130 0.04 7.24 5.41
CA PRO A 130 -0.63 8.52 5.29
C PRO A 130 -1.92 8.43 4.46
N ASN A 131 -3.04 8.89 5.02
CA ASN A 131 -4.15 9.39 4.22
C ASN A 131 -3.75 10.74 3.63
N ILE A 132 -3.97 10.92 2.34
CA ILE A 132 -3.49 12.07 1.58
C ILE A 132 -4.66 12.99 1.27
N TYR A 133 -4.49 14.28 1.56
CA TYR A 133 -5.47 15.32 1.23
C TYR A 133 -4.90 16.24 0.18
N THR A 134 -5.70 16.51 -0.84
CA THR A 134 -5.39 17.45 -1.93
C THR A 134 -6.65 18.27 -2.24
N SER A 135 -6.53 19.23 -3.16
CA SER A 135 -7.69 19.92 -3.75
C SER A 135 -8.75 18.96 -4.31
N ASP A 136 -8.32 17.80 -4.80
CA ASP A 136 -9.18 16.81 -5.44
C ASP A 136 -9.89 15.90 -4.42
N GLY A 137 -9.54 16.02 -3.14
CA GLY A 137 -10.15 15.29 -2.04
C GLY A 137 -9.19 14.43 -1.24
N LYS A 138 -9.77 13.48 -0.50
CA LYS A 138 -9.08 12.57 0.41
C LYS A 138 -8.84 11.22 -0.27
N PHE A 139 -7.59 10.78 -0.24
CA PHE A 139 -7.17 9.46 -0.69
C PHE A 139 -6.73 8.64 0.51
N GLU A 140 -7.36 7.49 0.70
CA GLU A 140 -7.11 6.64 1.87
C GLU A 140 -5.94 5.70 1.63
N ALA A 141 -5.07 5.54 2.62
CA ALA A 141 -4.02 4.53 2.57
C ALA A 141 -4.58 3.11 2.58
N PHE A 142 -5.65 2.91 3.35
CA PHE A 142 -6.26 1.61 3.60
C PHE A 142 -7.79 1.65 3.42
N PRO A 143 -8.29 1.89 2.19
CA PRO A 143 -9.72 1.97 1.94
C PRO A 143 -10.42 0.64 2.22
N ALA A 144 -11.74 0.67 2.44
CA ALA A 144 -12.54 -0.54 2.60
C ALA A 144 -12.56 -1.40 1.33
N ASN A 145 -12.60 -0.73 0.17
CA ASN A 145 -12.65 -1.35 -1.15
C ASN A 145 -11.67 -0.63 -2.08
N GLY A 146 -11.06 -1.39 -3.00
CA GLY A 146 -10.21 -0.82 -4.04
C GLY A 146 -8.78 -0.49 -3.59
N PRO A 147 -8.01 0.16 -4.48
CA PRO A 147 -6.61 0.49 -4.25
C PRO A 147 -6.44 1.66 -3.28
N GLY A 148 -5.45 1.57 -2.38
CA GLY A 148 -5.02 2.70 -1.55
C GLY A 148 -4.09 3.67 -2.29
N THR A 149 -3.60 4.69 -1.57
CA THR A 149 -2.73 5.78 -2.07
C THR A 149 -1.41 5.35 -2.73
N ALA A 150 -0.97 4.10 -2.55
CA ALA A 150 0.37 3.65 -2.94
C ALA A 150 0.48 3.01 -4.35
N THR A 151 -0.60 2.90 -5.11
CA THR A 151 -0.66 1.93 -6.21
C THR A 151 0.19 2.22 -7.45
N SER A 152 0.47 3.48 -7.77
CA SER A 152 1.26 3.84 -8.96
C SER A 152 2.78 3.72 -8.78
N VAL A 153 3.25 3.68 -7.53
CA VAL A 153 4.68 3.70 -7.16
C VAL A 153 5.10 2.50 -6.30
N THR A 154 4.18 1.55 -6.08
CA THR A 154 4.47 0.32 -5.33
C THR A 154 5.62 -0.44 -6.01
N GLY A 155 6.65 -0.78 -5.24
CA GLY A 155 7.83 -1.50 -5.73
C GLY A 155 8.94 -0.62 -6.31
N ALA A 156 8.71 0.71 -6.41
CA ALA A 156 9.77 1.62 -6.81
C ALA A 156 10.88 1.67 -5.75
N PRO A 157 12.17 1.71 -6.13
CA PRO A 157 13.28 1.80 -5.18
C PRO A 157 13.11 2.98 -4.23
N GLY A 158 13.29 2.72 -2.94
CA GLY A 158 13.17 3.75 -1.91
C GLY A 158 11.73 4.22 -1.67
N TYR A 159 10.70 3.65 -2.29
CA TYR A 159 9.31 3.89 -1.91
C TYR A 159 8.84 2.86 -0.88
N SER A 160 7.98 3.27 0.05
CA SER A 160 7.27 2.38 0.95
C SER A 160 5.86 2.90 1.18
N ALA A 161 4.87 2.05 0.93
CA ALA A 161 3.45 2.37 1.09
C ALA A 161 3.06 2.56 2.57
N PHE A 162 3.70 1.81 3.46
CA PHE A 162 3.43 1.82 4.89
C PHE A 162 4.65 1.36 5.68
N ALA A 163 4.74 1.79 6.92
CA ALA A 163 5.66 1.25 7.91
C ALA A 163 4.95 0.15 8.71
N ARG A 164 5.55 -1.04 8.83
CA ARG A 164 4.95 -2.15 9.59
C ARG A 164 5.67 -2.36 10.90
N PHE A 165 4.92 -2.38 11.99
CA PHE A 165 5.35 -2.89 13.29
C PHE A 165 4.77 -4.28 13.54
N THR A 166 5.50 -5.14 14.23
CA THR A 166 5.07 -6.52 14.55
C THR A 166 5.30 -6.82 16.02
N VAL A 167 4.27 -7.35 16.67
CA VAL A 167 4.35 -7.82 18.05
C VAL A 167 5.00 -9.20 18.08
N ARG A 168 6.02 -9.35 18.91
CA ARG A 168 6.78 -10.59 19.08
C ARG A 168 6.93 -10.96 20.54
#